data_AF-A0A7X6QNH2-F1
#
_entry.id   AF-A0A7X6QNH2-F1
#
_cell.length_a   1.000
_cell.length_b   1.000
_cell.length_c   1.000
_cell.angle_alpha   90.00
_cell.angle_beta   90.00
_cell.angle_gamma   90.00
#
_symmetry.space_group_name_H-M   'P 1'
#
loop_
_entity.id
_entity.type
_entity.pdbx_description
1 polymer ?
#
loop_
_entity_poly.entity_id
_entity_poly.type
_entity_poly.pdbx_seq_one_letter_code
_entity_poly.pdbx_strand_id
1 'polypeptide(L)'
;MKESHFSQQQWLPFYNLRKIGNTTLFQGNNKRKKYFEGWYFKMVAKDASAIFSVIPGISLSADGKKQHAFIQLINGLTAQTSYYSFPIEEFRFAVSGFAISIGHNYFSKEKLILDLKDQDSVVSGKIEMSNLVEYTSGRLMNYGIMGWYRFVPFMECYHGVLSLTHDLKGQ
;
A
#
# COMPACT_ATOMS: atom_id res chain seq x y z
N MET A 1 13.83 9.47 6.67
CA MET A 1 13.76 8.00 6.49
C MET A 1 14.51 7.66 5.21
N LYS A 2 15.27 6.54 5.15
CA LYS A 2 15.99 6.18 3.91
C LYS A 2 15.02 5.45 2.96
N GLU A 3 14.87 5.96 1.75
CA GLU A 3 14.03 5.37 0.70
C GLU A 3 14.89 4.64 -0.33
N SER A 4 14.30 3.65 -1.00
CA SER A 4 14.90 2.92 -2.11
C SER A 4 13.98 2.95 -3.32
N HIS A 5 14.55 3.16 -4.50
CA HIS A 5 13.85 2.98 -5.77
C HIS A 5 13.78 1.50 -6.13
N PHE A 6 12.62 1.03 -6.59
CA PHE A 6 12.48 -0.35 -7.07
C PHE A 6 13.26 -0.58 -8.37
N SER A 7 13.20 0.36 -9.32
CA SER A 7 13.84 0.23 -10.65
C SER A 7 15.38 0.11 -10.57
N GLN A 8 16.01 0.71 -9.56
CA GLN A 8 17.46 0.71 -9.40
C GLN A 8 18.02 -0.59 -8.79
N GLN A 9 17.15 -1.54 -8.39
CA GLN A 9 17.53 -2.86 -7.89
C GLN A 9 18.71 -2.83 -6.91
N GLN A 10 18.72 -1.85 -6.01
CA GLN A 10 19.85 -1.62 -5.11
C GLN A 10 20.01 -2.81 -4.17
N TRP A 11 21.27 -3.17 -3.88
CA TRP A 11 21.58 -4.12 -2.84
C TRP A 11 21.18 -3.53 -1.48
N LEU A 12 20.17 -4.12 -0.84
CA LEU A 12 19.64 -3.70 0.45
C LEU A 12 20.05 -4.71 1.54
N PRO A 13 21.20 -4.51 2.19
CA PRO A 13 21.69 -5.45 3.20
C PRO A 13 20.69 -5.54 4.36
N PHE A 14 20.47 -6.75 4.85
CA PHE A 14 19.58 -7.05 5.97
C PHE A 14 18.09 -6.68 5.79
N TYR A 15 17.68 -6.15 4.63
CA TYR A 15 16.27 -5.82 4.37
C TYR A 15 15.37 -7.06 4.41
N ASN A 16 15.84 -8.18 3.86
CA ASN A 16 15.10 -9.45 3.95
C ASN A 16 14.88 -9.90 5.39
N LEU A 17 15.83 -9.66 6.31
CA LEU A 17 15.66 -9.98 7.73
C LEU A 17 14.59 -9.10 8.39
N ARG A 18 14.56 -7.81 8.05
CA ARG A 18 13.57 -6.85 8.58
C ARG A 18 12.13 -7.18 8.17
N LYS A 19 11.95 -7.86 7.04
CA LYS A 19 10.64 -8.31 6.55
C LYS A 19 10.16 -9.60 7.22
N ILE A 20 11.04 -10.35 7.89
CA ILE A 20 10.65 -11.55 8.61
C ILE A 20 9.71 -11.14 9.75
N GLY A 21 8.47 -11.64 9.73
CA GLY A 21 7.44 -11.28 10.69
C GLY A 21 6.80 -9.89 10.47
N ASN A 22 7.26 -9.12 9.48
CA ASN A 22 6.70 -7.82 9.16
C ASN A 22 6.21 -7.77 7.70
N THR A 23 4.96 -8.18 7.50
CA THR A 23 4.30 -8.20 6.19
C THR A 23 3.83 -6.82 5.73
N THR A 24 3.95 -5.78 6.55
CA THR A 24 3.60 -4.42 6.14
C THR A 24 4.67 -3.81 5.23
N LEU A 25 5.92 -4.25 5.38
CA LEU A 25 7.01 -3.82 4.51
C LEU A 25 6.87 -4.40 3.10
N PHE A 26 7.47 -3.72 2.13
CA PHE A 26 7.49 -4.16 0.74
C PHE A 26 8.23 -5.48 0.54
N GLN A 27 7.51 -6.53 0.17
CA GLN A 27 8.04 -7.88 0.00
C GLN A 27 8.70 -8.08 -1.36
N GLY A 28 8.29 -7.29 -2.36
CA GLY A 28 8.63 -7.46 -3.76
C GLY A 28 9.99 -6.97 -4.22
N ASN A 29 10.85 -6.45 -3.35
CA ASN A 29 12.10 -5.78 -3.75
C ASN A 29 13.04 -6.62 -4.64
N ASN A 30 12.98 -7.95 -4.56
CA ASN A 30 13.76 -8.86 -5.40
C ASN A 30 12.96 -9.52 -6.53
N LYS A 31 11.71 -9.11 -6.75
CA LYS A 31 10.83 -9.64 -7.80
C LYS A 31 11.08 -8.92 -9.11
N ARG A 32 10.82 -9.61 -10.22
CA ARG A 32 11.09 -9.14 -11.60
C ARG A 32 9.94 -9.37 -12.58
N LYS A 33 9.03 -10.29 -12.26
CA LYS A 33 7.87 -10.67 -13.06
C LYS A 33 6.86 -11.43 -12.21
N LYS A 34 5.64 -11.59 -12.70
CA LYS A 34 4.53 -12.31 -12.06
C LYS A 34 4.39 -11.91 -10.60
N TYR A 35 4.21 -10.61 -10.38
CA TYR A 35 4.18 -10.06 -9.03
C TYR A 35 3.16 -8.95 -8.91
N PHE A 36 2.44 -8.96 -7.81
CA PHE A 36 1.56 -7.89 -7.43
C PHE A 36 1.61 -7.73 -5.91
N GLU A 37 1.66 -6.49 -5.46
CA GLU A 37 1.61 -6.13 -4.05
C GLU A 37 0.92 -4.78 -3.91
N GLY A 38 0.07 -4.66 -2.90
CA GLY A 38 -0.65 -3.42 -2.59
C GLY A 38 -1.04 -3.34 -1.13
N TRP A 39 -1.23 -2.12 -0.65
CA TRP A 39 -1.58 -1.82 0.74
C TRP A 39 -2.94 -1.16 0.80
N TYR A 40 -3.84 -1.67 1.63
CA TYR A 40 -5.21 -1.21 1.68
C TYR A 40 -5.42 -0.20 2.83
N PHE A 41 -5.76 1.04 2.47
CA PHE A 41 -6.18 2.08 3.41
C PHE A 41 -7.68 2.30 3.26
N LYS A 42 -8.43 2.23 4.37
CA LYS A 42 -9.85 2.59 4.40
C LYS A 42 -10.07 3.76 5.32
N MET A 43 -10.73 4.80 4.82
CA MET A 43 -10.99 6.04 5.51
C MET A 43 -12.49 6.31 5.49
N VAL A 44 -13.06 6.62 6.66
CA VAL A 44 -14.48 6.88 6.86
C VAL A 44 -14.60 8.18 7.65
N ALA A 45 -15.28 9.17 7.09
CA ALA A 45 -15.56 10.41 7.80
C ALA A 45 -16.40 10.13 9.06
N LYS A 46 -16.25 10.96 10.09
CA LYS A 46 -16.91 10.75 11.39
C LYS A 46 -18.44 10.67 11.28
N ASP A 47 -19.01 11.41 10.35
CA ASP A 47 -20.45 11.45 10.03
C ASP A 47 -20.84 10.45 8.92
N ALA A 48 -19.91 9.62 8.48
CA ALA A 48 -20.03 8.69 7.35
C ALA A 48 -20.41 9.34 6.01
N SER A 49 -20.30 10.68 5.88
CA SER A 49 -20.59 11.41 4.63
C SER A 49 -19.59 11.12 3.51
N ALA A 50 -18.41 10.61 3.86
CA ALA A 50 -17.38 10.19 2.92
C ALA A 50 -16.77 8.87 3.35
N ILE A 51 -16.67 7.93 2.41
CA ILE A 51 -15.99 6.65 2.57
C ILE A 51 -15.06 6.48 1.39
N PHE A 52 -13.77 6.35 1.64
CA PHE A 52 -12.77 6.13 0.59
C PHE A 52 -11.86 4.96 0.95
N SER A 53 -11.55 4.15 -0.05
CA SER A 53 -10.45 3.19 0.02
C SER A 53 -9.36 3.56 -0.97
N VAL A 54 -8.11 3.51 -0.52
CA VAL A 54 -6.94 3.80 -1.35
C VAL A 54 -6.00 2.61 -1.31
N ILE A 55 -5.55 2.17 -2.47
CA ILE A 55 -4.65 1.03 -2.64
C ILE A 55 -3.46 1.45 -3.49
N PRO A 56 -2.38 1.99 -2.89
CA PRO A 56 -1.10 2.05 -3.56
C PRO A 56 -0.53 0.64 -3.77
N GLY A 57 0.18 0.44 -4.87
CA GLY A 57 0.81 -0.85 -5.15
C GLY A 57 1.71 -0.85 -6.37
N ILE A 58 2.18 -2.05 -6.70
CA ILE A 58 3.07 -2.36 -7.82
C ILE A 58 2.58 -3.64 -8.52
N SER A 59 2.63 -3.65 -9.85
CA SER A 59 2.25 -4.78 -10.68
C SER A 59 3.32 -5.08 -11.73
N LEU A 60 3.74 -6.34 -11.81
CA LEU A 60 4.70 -6.86 -12.77
C LEU A 60 4.04 -8.00 -13.55
N SER A 61 3.94 -7.86 -14.88
CA SER A 61 3.36 -8.87 -15.75
C SER A 61 4.06 -10.22 -15.66
N ALA A 62 3.39 -11.30 -16.10
CA ALA A 62 3.93 -12.65 -16.06
C ALA A 62 5.28 -12.80 -16.80
N ASP A 63 5.47 -12.05 -17.89
CA ASP A 63 6.72 -11.99 -18.66
C ASP A 63 7.70 -10.91 -18.19
N GLY A 64 7.30 -10.06 -17.24
CA GLY A 64 8.10 -8.96 -16.70
C GLY A 64 8.26 -7.76 -17.63
N LYS A 65 7.63 -7.75 -18.81
CA LYS A 65 7.76 -6.66 -19.79
C LYS A 65 6.92 -5.44 -19.45
N LYS A 66 5.77 -5.63 -18.81
CA LYS A 66 4.92 -4.55 -18.31
C LYS A 66 5.09 -4.45 -16.81
N GLN A 67 5.54 -3.29 -16.35
CA GLN A 67 5.75 -2.99 -14.95
C GLN A 67 5.23 -1.59 -14.70
N HIS A 68 4.44 -1.43 -13.67
CA HIS A 68 3.93 -0.12 -13.26
C HIS A 68 3.64 -0.10 -11.78
N ALA A 69 3.74 1.08 -11.19
CA ALA A 69 3.10 1.36 -9.92
C ALA A 69 1.67 1.82 -10.16
N PHE A 70 0.83 1.69 -9.16
CA PHE A 70 -0.54 2.15 -9.26
C PHE A 70 -1.06 2.69 -7.95
N ILE A 71 -2.09 3.51 -8.05
CA ILE A 71 -2.95 3.90 -6.94
C ILE A 71 -4.38 3.64 -7.38
N GLN A 72 -5.10 2.77 -6.67
CA GLN A 72 -6.52 2.57 -6.87
C GLN A 72 -7.30 3.35 -5.82
N LEU A 73 -8.29 4.15 -6.25
CA LEU A 73 -9.18 4.91 -5.38
C LEU A 73 -10.60 4.39 -5.56
N ILE A 74 -11.26 4.04 -4.46
CA ILE A 74 -12.64 3.54 -4.45
C ILE A 74 -13.47 4.48 -3.56
N ASN A 75 -14.52 5.06 -4.13
CA ASN A 75 -15.56 5.73 -3.36
C ASN A 75 -16.52 4.67 -2.80
N GLY A 76 -16.54 4.52 -1.48
CA GLY A 76 -17.36 3.51 -0.79
C GLY A 76 -18.85 3.83 -0.74
N LEU A 77 -19.28 5.05 -1.11
CA LEU A 77 -20.69 5.42 -1.19
C LEU A 77 -21.26 5.19 -2.60
N THR A 78 -20.50 5.53 -3.64
CA THR A 78 -20.94 5.42 -5.04
C THR A 78 -20.47 4.14 -5.74
N ALA A 79 -19.58 3.37 -5.10
CA ALA A 79 -18.84 2.26 -5.70
C ALA A 79 -17.95 2.63 -6.90
N GLN A 80 -17.80 3.93 -7.20
CA GLN A 80 -16.94 4.40 -8.28
C GLN A 80 -15.48 4.06 -7.95
N THR A 81 -14.78 3.50 -8.94
CA THR A 81 -13.38 3.11 -8.83
C THR A 81 -12.57 3.82 -9.89
N SER A 82 -11.44 4.39 -9.48
CA SER A 82 -10.44 5.01 -10.35
C SER A 82 -9.11 4.28 -10.19
N TYR A 83 -8.35 4.13 -11.28
CA TYR A 83 -7.07 3.45 -11.31
C TYR A 83 -6.03 4.33 -11.98
N TYR A 84 -5.07 4.82 -11.19
CA TYR A 84 -4.01 5.69 -11.65
C TYR A 84 -2.74 4.87 -11.83
N SER A 85 -2.22 4.80 -13.06
CA SER A 85 -1.00 4.06 -13.40
C SER A 85 0.20 5.01 -13.43
N PHE A 86 1.32 4.58 -12.87
CA PHE A 86 2.56 5.34 -12.77
C PHE A 86 3.73 4.53 -13.34
N PRO A 87 4.73 5.19 -13.95
CA PRO A 87 6.00 4.55 -14.28
C PRO A 87 6.59 3.83 -13.08
N ILE A 88 7.21 2.67 -13.31
CA ILE A 88 7.75 1.83 -12.24
C ILE A 88 8.91 2.53 -11.48
N GLU A 89 9.56 3.48 -12.12
CA GLU A 89 10.65 4.30 -11.58
C GLU A 89 10.19 5.25 -10.48
N GLU A 90 8.90 5.62 -10.49
CA GLU A 90 8.28 6.47 -9.49
C GLU A 90 7.93 5.72 -8.21
N PHE A 91 8.00 4.39 -8.21
CA PHE A 91 7.80 3.57 -7.01
C PHE A 91 9.02 3.59 -6.10
N ARG A 92 8.82 4.10 -4.89
CA ARG A 92 9.81 4.07 -3.81
C ARG A 92 9.20 3.43 -2.57
N PHE A 93 10.05 2.78 -1.80
CA PHE A 93 9.68 2.20 -0.51
C PHE A 93 10.75 2.50 0.54
N ALA A 94 10.33 2.62 1.80
CA ALA A 94 11.25 2.78 2.90
C ALA A 94 12.00 1.48 3.23
N VAL A 95 13.30 1.60 3.52
CA VAL A 95 14.12 0.45 3.96
C VAL A 95 13.96 0.14 5.45
N SER A 96 13.21 0.98 6.19
CA SER A 96 12.91 0.86 7.61
C SER A 96 11.53 1.44 7.89
N GLY A 97 10.63 0.65 8.49
CA GLY A 97 9.25 1.05 8.69
C GLY A 97 8.42 0.99 7.39
N PHE A 98 7.10 1.03 7.53
CA PHE A 98 6.20 1.04 6.38
C PHE A 98 6.05 2.47 5.87
N ALA A 99 6.63 2.74 4.70
CA ALA A 99 6.29 3.88 3.89
C ALA A 99 6.49 3.58 2.40
N ILE A 100 5.57 4.04 1.58
CA ILE A 100 5.55 3.90 0.12
C ILE A 100 5.33 5.29 -0.49
N SER A 101 6.09 5.60 -1.53
CA SER A 101 5.92 6.82 -2.33
C SER A 101 5.73 6.44 -3.80
N ILE A 102 4.75 7.05 -4.45
CA ILE A 102 4.47 6.85 -5.89
C ILE A 102 4.26 8.24 -6.50
N GLY A 103 5.26 8.72 -7.25
CA GLY A 103 5.28 10.09 -7.74
C GLY A 103 5.27 11.10 -6.59
N HIS A 104 4.25 11.96 -6.52
CA HIS A 104 4.04 12.91 -5.43
C HIS A 104 3.16 12.37 -4.28
N ASN A 105 2.70 11.12 -4.39
CA ASN A 105 1.84 10.49 -3.40
C ASN A 105 2.69 9.79 -2.33
N TYR A 106 2.22 9.79 -1.08
CA TYR A 106 2.93 9.20 0.06
C TYR A 106 1.98 8.43 0.97
N PHE A 107 2.42 7.27 1.44
CA PHE A 107 1.63 6.37 2.27
C PHE A 107 2.48 5.81 3.40
N SER A 108 2.11 6.06 4.64
CA SER A 108 2.65 5.40 5.85
C SER A 108 1.51 5.04 6.80
N LYS A 109 1.83 4.46 7.96
CA LYS A 109 0.79 4.15 8.96
C LYS A 109 0.11 5.42 9.47
N GLU A 110 0.86 6.51 9.59
CA GLU A 110 0.46 7.75 10.25
C GLU A 110 0.00 8.83 9.26
N LYS A 111 0.28 8.65 7.96
CA LYS A 111 0.09 9.72 6.98
C LYS A 111 -0.20 9.19 5.59
N LEU A 112 -1.14 9.82 4.91
CA LEU A 112 -1.48 9.61 3.52
C LEU A 112 -1.51 10.96 2.79
N ILE A 113 -0.80 11.07 1.67
CA ILE A 113 -0.81 12.24 0.78
C ILE A 113 -1.20 11.77 -0.61
N LEU A 114 -2.23 12.38 -1.17
CA LEU A 114 -2.67 12.16 -2.55
C LEU A 114 -2.43 13.42 -3.38
N ASP A 115 -1.92 13.20 -4.58
CA ASP A 115 -1.85 14.13 -5.69
C ASP A 115 -2.08 13.30 -6.96
N LEU A 116 -3.34 12.95 -7.19
CA LEU A 116 -3.80 12.12 -8.30
C LEU A 116 -4.44 13.02 -9.34
N LYS A 117 -4.01 12.88 -10.59
CA LYS A 117 -4.53 13.65 -11.72
C LYS A 117 -4.82 12.68 -12.85
N ASP A 118 -6.02 12.78 -13.40
CA ASP A 118 -6.43 12.18 -14.66
C ASP A 118 -7.14 13.24 -15.51
N GLN A 119 -7.46 12.93 -16.76
CA GLN A 119 -8.04 13.86 -17.73
C GLN A 119 -9.31 14.55 -17.20
N ASP A 120 -10.11 13.82 -16.41
CA ASP A 120 -11.43 14.28 -15.95
C ASP A 120 -11.50 14.52 -14.43
N SER A 121 -10.43 14.26 -13.68
CA SER A 121 -10.45 14.38 -12.23
C SER A 121 -9.10 14.73 -11.61
N VAL A 122 -9.14 15.58 -10.58
CA VAL A 122 -8.00 15.86 -9.71
C VAL A 122 -8.42 15.50 -8.29
N VAL A 123 -7.68 14.58 -7.68
CA VAL A 123 -7.85 14.19 -6.28
C VAL A 123 -6.55 14.51 -5.55
N SER A 124 -6.58 15.57 -4.75
CA SER A 124 -5.47 15.96 -3.89
C SER A 124 -5.95 16.03 -2.46
N GLY A 125 -5.13 15.55 -1.53
CA GLY A 125 -5.46 15.67 -0.13
C GLY A 125 -4.35 15.16 0.78
N LYS A 126 -4.40 15.56 2.04
CA LYS A 126 -3.47 15.10 3.07
C LYS A 126 -4.26 14.65 4.28
N ILE A 127 -4.02 13.42 4.68
CA ILE A 127 -4.68 12.78 5.80
C ILE A 127 -3.62 12.34 6.80
N GLU A 128 -3.77 12.79 8.04
CA GLU A 128 -2.99 12.31 9.18
C GLU A 128 -3.84 11.36 10.01
N MET A 129 -3.25 10.25 10.41
CA MET A 129 -3.86 9.16 11.15
C MET A 129 -3.12 9.03 12.48
N SER A 130 -3.84 9.21 13.57
CA SER A 130 -3.33 9.02 14.93
C SER A 130 -4.08 7.91 15.65
N ASN A 131 -3.52 7.43 16.77
CA ASN A 131 -4.12 6.37 17.60
C ASN A 131 -4.31 5.05 16.84
N LEU A 132 -3.32 4.68 16.02
CA LEU A 132 -3.27 3.40 15.34
C LEU A 132 -3.33 2.27 16.36
N VAL A 133 -4.49 1.60 16.46
CA VAL A 133 -4.58 0.33 17.15
C VAL A 133 -3.93 -0.70 16.24
N GLU A 134 -2.64 -0.95 16.47
CA GLU A 134 -2.00 -2.11 15.86
C GLU A 134 -2.73 -3.36 16.37
N TYR A 135 -3.09 -4.25 15.44
CA TYR A 135 -3.46 -5.60 15.85
C TYR A 135 -2.21 -6.25 16.45
N THR A 136 -2.05 -6.12 17.77
CA THR A 136 -0.99 -6.80 18.50
C THR A 136 -1.29 -8.29 18.39
N SER A 137 -0.58 -8.95 17.49
CA SER A 137 -0.71 -10.38 17.21
C SER A 137 -0.16 -11.17 18.40
N GLY A 138 -0.96 -11.29 19.45
CA GLY A 138 -0.67 -12.11 20.62
C GLY A 138 -0.56 -13.59 20.22
N ARG A 139 0.59 -14.18 20.56
CA ARG A 139 0.83 -15.62 20.78
C ARG A 139 0.43 -16.61 19.66
N LEU A 140 1.47 -17.13 19.03
CA LEU A 140 1.69 -18.51 18.54
C LEU A 140 0.74 -19.18 17.54
N MET A 141 -0.40 -18.61 17.16
CA MET A 141 -1.27 -19.16 16.10
C MET A 141 -1.90 -18.02 15.30
N ASN A 142 -1.05 -17.23 14.64
CA ASN A 142 -1.47 -16.02 13.94
C ASN A 142 -1.94 -16.32 12.52
N TYR A 143 -3.25 -16.48 12.38
CA TYR A 143 -3.91 -16.11 11.16
C TYR A 143 -4.02 -14.59 11.13
N GLY A 144 -3.20 -13.91 10.33
CA GLY A 144 -3.42 -12.50 10.01
C GLY A 144 -4.82 -12.29 9.42
N ILE A 145 -5.25 -11.06 9.15
CA ILE A 145 -6.61 -10.70 8.69
C ILE A 145 -7.16 -11.56 7.51
N MET A 146 -6.28 -12.23 6.77
CA MET A 146 -6.63 -13.21 5.75
C MET A 146 -6.91 -14.63 6.26
N GLY A 147 -6.91 -14.94 7.56
CA GLY A 147 -7.18 -16.31 7.98
C GLY A 147 -6.18 -17.32 7.39
N TRP A 148 -6.69 -18.52 7.13
CA TRP A 148 -6.06 -19.61 6.37
C TRP A 148 -5.90 -19.31 4.86
N TYR A 149 -6.49 -18.23 4.32
CA TYR A 149 -6.35 -17.85 2.91
C TYR A 149 -4.91 -17.48 2.51
N ARG A 150 -4.01 -17.26 3.48
CA ARG A 150 -2.57 -17.15 3.24
C ARG A 150 -1.96 -18.41 2.60
N PHE A 151 -2.57 -19.58 2.79
CA PHE A 151 -2.06 -20.87 2.32
C PHE A 151 -2.68 -21.34 0.99
N VAL A 152 -3.56 -20.56 0.38
CA VAL A 152 -4.12 -20.86 -0.93
C VAL A 152 -3.09 -20.46 -2.01
N PRO A 153 -2.52 -21.43 -2.77
CA PRO A 153 -1.65 -21.09 -3.89
C PRO A 153 -2.47 -20.35 -4.96
N PHE A 154 -1.83 -19.43 -5.70
CA PHE A 154 -2.41 -18.63 -6.79
C PHE A 154 -3.23 -17.38 -6.41
N MET A 155 -3.19 -16.91 -5.15
CA MET A 155 -3.72 -15.56 -4.83
C MET A 155 -2.66 -14.48 -5.06
N GLU A 156 -2.92 -13.55 -5.97
CA GLU A 156 -1.95 -12.55 -6.45
C GLU A 156 -1.79 -11.31 -5.55
N CYS A 157 -2.40 -11.27 -4.35
CA CYS A 157 -2.33 -10.07 -3.48
C CYS A 157 -1.99 -10.44 -2.02
N TYR A 158 -0.77 -10.17 -1.58
CA TYR A 158 -0.43 -10.16 -0.16
C TYR A 158 -1.02 -8.89 0.48
N HIS A 159 -2.17 -9.02 1.14
CA HIS A 159 -2.85 -7.91 1.81
C HIS A 159 -2.28 -7.71 3.22
N GLY A 160 -1.51 -6.63 3.40
CA GLY A 160 -1.39 -6.00 4.71
C GLY A 160 -2.57 -5.06 4.92
N VAL A 161 -3.56 -5.46 5.72
CA VAL A 161 -4.61 -4.54 6.15
C VAL A 161 -4.03 -3.65 7.24
N LEU A 162 -3.74 -2.41 6.86
CA LEU A 162 -3.35 -1.33 7.75
C LEU A 162 -4.53 -0.36 7.80
N SER A 163 -5.50 -0.67 8.67
CA SER A 163 -6.24 0.30 9.49
C SER A 163 -7.68 -0.16 9.75
N LEU A 164 -7.98 -0.34 11.04
CA LEU A 164 -9.31 -0.50 11.60
C LEU A 164 -9.36 0.52 12.75
N THR A 165 -10.15 1.59 12.58
CA THR A 165 -10.34 2.76 13.48
C THR A 165 -9.13 3.67 13.71
N HIS A 166 -9.23 4.92 13.25
CA HIS A 166 -8.30 6.02 13.53
C HIS A 166 -9.04 7.36 13.48
N ASP A 167 -8.52 8.35 14.22
CA ASP A 167 -8.93 9.73 14.03
C ASP A 167 -8.31 10.25 12.73
N LEU A 168 -9.15 10.81 11.87
CA LEU A 168 -8.78 11.38 10.58
C LEU A 168 -8.77 12.90 10.68
N LYS A 169 -7.64 13.54 10.34
CA LYS A 169 -7.58 14.99 10.13
C LYS A 169 -6.95 15.28 8.77
N GLY A 170 -7.68 16.01 7.93
CA GLY A 170 -7.24 16.30 6.57
C GLY A 170 -8.25 17.08 5.75
N GLN A 171 -7.80 17.56 4.59
CA GLN A 171 -8.62 18.05 3.48
C GLN A 171 -8.21 17.26 2.24
#